data_AF-A0A3A0D640-F1
#
_entry.id   AF-A0A3A0D640-F1
#
_cell.length_a   1.000
_cell.length_b   1.000
_cell.length_c   1.000
_cell.angle_alpha   90.00
_cell.angle_beta   90.00
_cell.angle_gamma   90.00
#
_symmetry.space_group_name_H-M   'P 1'
#
loop_
_entity.id
_entity.type
_entity.pdbx_description
1 polymer ?
#
loop_
_entity_poly.entity_id
_entity_poly.type
_entity_poly.pdbx_seq_one_letter_code
_entity_poly.pdbx_strand_id
1 'polypeptide(L)'
;VKGRIIDKDGGWQDYTTTIDVLNVAPTISNLSLSAGSVCTPLLGQAVTLTALLADPGADTHTAVIDWGDGHVTTLGSSDIGDLATGLTHTYSELGPQAINVTVTDDDLDTATSSITTTVAGVMLDALSGELEIVGTECDDSVEVHKVSSSTLKVVYSLGGSAATTVTYNASAVGHIRMDLGGGDDWAFVTQNLVKPATMLGGAGNDKLTGGNGNDILVGGGGADLLIGRQGNDILIGGVGIDLLIGDSGSDILVAGSTVHDVDLAALDAIMAEWSSSRSYVQRVANVTDGVDKSSDRLNGDHYFLDSNVFDDGVIDFLSGGGGRDLFFANEEWSWSSDWIADLQNNEFVEGLAEAI
;
A
#
# COMPACT_ATOMS: atom_id res chain seq x y z
N VAL A 1 -5.84 43.70 -39.41
CA VAL A 1 -5.53 45.16 -39.31
C VAL A 1 -5.60 45.81 -40.69
N LYS A 2 -6.19 47.01 -40.78
CA LYS A 2 -6.28 47.78 -42.04
C LYS A 2 -5.46 49.06 -41.93
N GLY A 3 -4.78 49.46 -43.00
CA GLY A 3 -4.05 50.72 -43.09
C GLY A 3 -4.27 51.38 -44.44
N ARG A 4 -4.08 52.71 -44.48
CA ARG A 4 -4.19 53.53 -45.69
C ARG A 4 -2.94 54.39 -45.82
N ILE A 5 -2.30 54.35 -46.97
CA ILE A 5 -1.22 55.26 -47.33
C ILE A 5 -1.82 56.35 -48.21
N ILE A 6 -1.54 57.62 -47.91
CA ILE A 6 -2.02 58.78 -48.68
C ILE A 6 -0.79 59.53 -49.20
N ASP A 7 -0.73 59.74 -50.51
CA ASP A 7 0.29 60.52 -51.19
C ASP A 7 0.00 62.03 -51.05
N LYS A 8 1.03 62.86 -51.19
CA LYS A 8 0.99 64.31 -51.05
C LYS A 8 0.03 64.99 -52.04
N ASP A 9 -0.24 64.35 -53.18
CA ASP A 9 -1.19 64.85 -54.20
C ASP A 9 -2.64 64.40 -53.96
N GLY A 10 -2.89 63.61 -52.90
CA GLY A 10 -4.22 63.12 -52.53
C GLY A 10 -4.56 61.73 -53.07
N GLY A 11 -3.67 61.08 -53.84
CA GLY A 11 -3.79 59.66 -54.17
C GLY A 11 -3.68 58.79 -52.91
N TRP A 12 -4.30 57.60 -52.90
CA TRP A 12 -4.21 56.70 -51.74
C TRP A 12 -4.29 55.22 -52.12
N GLN A 13 -3.75 54.36 -51.23
CA GLN A 13 -3.84 52.91 -51.33
C GLN A 13 -4.17 52.31 -49.96
N ASP A 14 -5.17 51.43 -49.92
CA ASP A 14 -5.48 50.61 -48.75
C ASP A 14 -4.67 49.32 -48.78
N TYR A 15 -4.29 48.85 -47.59
CA TYR A 15 -3.73 47.52 -47.39
C TYR A 15 -4.35 46.86 -46.17
N THR A 16 -4.35 45.53 -46.20
CA THR A 16 -4.84 44.69 -45.11
C THR A 16 -3.79 43.64 -44.77
N THR A 17 -3.56 43.44 -43.48
CA THR A 17 -2.79 42.32 -42.95
C THR A 17 -3.62 41.58 -41.92
N THR A 18 -3.37 40.28 -41.77
CA THR A 18 -3.84 39.50 -40.63
C THR A 18 -2.86 39.64 -39.47
N ILE A 19 -3.37 39.49 -38.25
CA ILE A 19 -2.58 39.24 -37.03
C ILE A 19 -3.19 37.97 -36.47
N ASP A 20 -2.37 36.97 -36.20
CA ASP A 20 -2.78 35.82 -35.41
C ASP A 20 -2.51 36.19 -33.96
N VAL A 21 -3.57 36.33 -33.16
CA VAL A 21 -3.46 36.41 -31.71
C VAL A 21 -3.58 34.97 -31.23
N LEU A 22 -2.48 34.39 -30.79
CA LEU A 22 -2.48 33.04 -30.25
C LEU A 22 -2.99 33.11 -28.82
N ASN A 23 -4.04 32.34 -28.55
CA ASN A 23 -4.43 32.04 -27.18
C ASN A 23 -3.29 31.28 -26.49
N VAL A 24 -3.09 31.53 -25.20
CA VAL A 24 -2.10 30.82 -24.40
C VAL A 24 -2.87 29.99 -23.40
N ALA A 25 -2.74 28.66 -23.49
CA ALA A 25 -3.41 27.76 -22.57
C ALA A 25 -3.09 28.10 -21.10
N PRO A 26 -4.04 27.82 -20.17
CA PRO A 26 -3.81 28.03 -18.75
C PRO A 26 -2.68 27.13 -18.22
N THR A 27 -2.25 27.40 -17.00
CA THR A 27 -1.19 26.67 -16.31
C THR A 27 -1.60 26.30 -14.89
N ILE A 28 -1.14 25.13 -14.44
CA ILE A 28 -1.26 24.66 -13.06
C ILE A 28 0.15 24.47 -12.51
N SER A 29 0.44 25.03 -11.35
CA SER A 29 1.73 24.87 -10.68
C SER A 29 1.56 24.75 -9.17
N ASN A 30 2.55 24.16 -8.49
CA ASN A 30 2.55 23.94 -7.05
C ASN A 30 1.29 23.19 -6.54
N LEU A 31 0.79 22.23 -7.33
CA LEU A 31 -0.29 21.36 -6.88
C LEU A 31 0.20 20.51 -5.70
N SER A 32 -0.44 20.65 -4.56
CA SER A 32 -0.14 19.90 -3.36
C SER A 32 -1.39 19.64 -2.52
N LEU A 33 -1.35 18.57 -1.76
CA LEU A 33 -2.37 18.19 -0.80
C LEU A 33 -1.75 18.18 0.60
N SER A 34 -2.43 18.75 1.58
CA SER A 34 -2.00 18.73 2.98
C SER A 34 -3.10 18.18 3.88
N ALA A 35 -2.72 17.33 4.84
CA ALA A 35 -3.60 16.73 5.85
C ALA A 35 -3.28 17.26 7.25
N GLY A 36 -2.95 18.56 7.37
CA GLY A 36 -2.52 19.15 8.63
C GLY A 36 -1.12 18.67 9.04
N SER A 37 -1.00 18.06 10.23
CA SER A 37 0.28 17.56 10.76
C SER A 37 0.54 16.08 10.46
N VAL A 38 -0.37 15.40 9.77
CA VAL A 38 -0.27 13.98 9.43
C VAL A 38 0.31 13.85 8.03
N CYS A 39 1.15 12.83 7.81
CA CYS A 39 1.85 12.61 6.55
C CYS A 39 0.91 12.21 5.41
N THR A 40 -0.21 11.56 5.73
CA THR A 40 -1.26 11.17 4.78
C THR A 40 -2.65 11.63 5.26
N PRO A 41 -3.61 11.80 4.34
CA PRO A 41 -5.02 12.01 4.68
C PRO A 41 -5.59 10.89 5.55
N LEU A 42 -6.27 11.26 6.63
CA LEU A 42 -7.04 10.31 7.44
C LEU A 42 -8.53 10.36 7.07
N LEU A 43 -9.19 9.20 7.16
CA LEU A 43 -10.63 9.06 6.98
C LEU A 43 -11.40 10.04 7.88
N GLY A 44 -12.32 10.81 7.30
CA GLY A 44 -13.11 11.80 8.04
C GLY A 44 -12.36 13.06 8.47
N GLN A 45 -11.06 13.20 8.16
CA GLN A 45 -10.30 14.42 8.34
C GLN A 45 -10.40 15.32 7.10
N ALA A 46 -10.47 16.63 7.31
CA ALA A 46 -10.38 17.59 6.21
C ALA A 46 -8.94 17.66 5.67
N VAL A 47 -8.79 17.48 4.36
CA VAL A 47 -7.58 17.77 3.60
C VAL A 47 -7.69 19.14 2.95
N THR A 48 -6.57 19.80 2.69
CA THR A 48 -6.50 21.07 1.98
C THR A 48 -5.67 20.93 0.72
N LEU A 49 -6.30 21.12 -0.44
CA LEU A 49 -5.67 21.19 -1.75
C LEU A 49 -5.26 22.62 -2.05
N THR A 50 -4.00 22.81 -2.42
CA THR A 50 -3.47 24.10 -2.88
C THR A 50 -2.85 23.93 -4.26
N ALA A 51 -3.08 24.91 -5.14
CA ALA A 51 -2.34 25.05 -6.38
C ALA A 51 -2.40 26.51 -6.84
N LEU A 52 -1.44 26.89 -7.69
CA LEU A 52 -1.48 28.14 -8.43
C LEU A 52 -2.02 27.84 -9.83
N LEU A 53 -3.21 28.36 -10.09
CA LEU A 53 -3.85 28.31 -11.41
C LEU A 53 -3.65 29.69 -12.03
N ALA A 54 -3.03 29.73 -13.20
CA ALA A 54 -2.73 30.99 -13.88
C ALA A 54 -3.05 30.89 -15.35
N ASP A 55 -3.64 31.96 -15.87
CA ASP A 55 -3.71 32.20 -17.29
C ASP A 55 -2.87 33.44 -17.64
N PRO A 56 -1.87 33.29 -18.52
CA PRO A 56 -1.10 34.42 -19.05
C PRO A 56 -1.92 35.39 -19.92
N GLY A 57 -3.07 34.96 -20.43
CA GLY A 57 -4.03 35.75 -21.20
C GLY A 57 -4.84 36.76 -20.37
N ALA A 58 -5.71 37.52 -21.05
CA ALA A 58 -6.64 38.45 -20.39
C ALA A 58 -8.04 37.81 -20.30
N ASP A 59 -8.06 36.52 -20.02
CA ASP A 59 -9.16 35.63 -20.35
C ASP A 59 -9.81 35.08 -19.07
N THR A 60 -11.07 34.66 -19.17
CA THR A 60 -11.79 34.09 -18.01
C THR A 60 -11.61 32.59 -17.95
N HIS A 61 -11.52 32.04 -16.73
CA HIS A 61 -11.19 30.63 -16.52
C HIS A 61 -12.15 29.94 -15.57
N THR A 62 -12.31 28.65 -15.74
CA THR A 62 -12.98 27.77 -14.77
C THR A 62 -12.04 26.66 -14.35
N ALA A 63 -12.19 26.18 -13.12
CA ALA A 63 -11.44 25.02 -12.64
C ALA A 63 -12.41 23.92 -12.18
N VAL A 64 -12.07 22.68 -12.50
CA VAL A 64 -12.77 21.47 -12.07
C VAL A 64 -11.78 20.63 -11.28
N ILE A 65 -12.13 20.32 -10.03
CA ILE A 65 -11.39 19.43 -9.14
C ILE A 65 -12.23 18.17 -8.99
N ASP A 66 -11.76 17.07 -9.55
CA ASP A 66 -12.25 15.74 -9.27
C ASP A 66 -11.44 15.18 -8.10
N TRP A 67 -12.09 14.87 -6.98
CA TRP A 67 -11.43 14.40 -5.76
C TRP A 67 -11.09 12.90 -5.80
N GLY A 68 -11.51 12.18 -6.84
CA GLY A 68 -11.22 10.75 -7.01
C GLY A 68 -12.22 9.83 -6.33
N ASP A 69 -13.08 10.35 -5.45
CA ASP A 69 -14.13 9.62 -4.73
C ASP A 69 -15.54 9.85 -5.33
N GLY A 70 -15.60 10.36 -6.57
CA GLY A 70 -16.83 10.72 -7.26
C GLY A 70 -17.36 12.12 -6.91
N HIS A 71 -16.76 12.84 -5.96
CA HIS A 71 -17.08 14.24 -5.72
C HIS A 71 -16.30 15.16 -6.65
N VAL A 72 -17.00 16.15 -7.21
CA VAL A 72 -16.42 17.15 -8.10
C VAL A 72 -16.74 18.54 -7.57
N THR A 73 -15.72 19.40 -7.51
CA THR A 73 -15.83 20.82 -7.18
C THR A 73 -15.54 21.66 -8.42
N THR A 74 -16.39 22.64 -8.71
CA THR A 74 -16.18 23.58 -9.84
C THR A 74 -16.01 25.00 -9.30
N LEU A 75 -14.95 25.68 -9.73
CA LEU A 75 -14.64 27.06 -9.40
C LEU A 75 -14.85 27.96 -10.61
N GLY A 76 -15.44 29.13 -10.39
CA GLY A 76 -15.57 30.18 -11.41
C GLY A 76 -14.35 31.10 -11.47
N SER A 77 -14.31 31.97 -12.47
CA SER A 77 -13.18 32.88 -12.73
C SER A 77 -12.90 33.90 -11.63
N SER A 78 -13.88 34.23 -10.80
CA SER A 78 -13.70 35.08 -9.61
C SER A 78 -13.01 34.37 -8.45
N ASP A 79 -13.02 33.04 -8.45
CA ASP A 79 -12.67 32.18 -7.31
C ASP A 79 -11.29 31.52 -7.51
N ILE A 80 -10.64 31.74 -8.65
CA ILE A 80 -9.35 31.11 -8.99
C ILE A 80 -8.16 31.76 -8.26
N GLY A 81 -8.33 32.98 -7.74
CA GLY A 81 -7.44 33.53 -6.71
C GLY A 81 -7.51 32.77 -5.37
N ASP A 82 -8.56 31.98 -5.14
CA ASP A 82 -8.84 31.32 -3.86
C ASP A 82 -8.18 29.94 -3.72
N LEU A 83 -7.73 29.28 -4.78
CA LEU A 83 -6.96 28.03 -4.62
C LEU A 83 -5.61 28.28 -3.92
N ALA A 84 -5.11 29.52 -3.97
CA ALA A 84 -3.98 29.97 -3.17
C ALA A 84 -4.29 30.04 -1.65
N THR A 85 -5.58 30.12 -1.28
CA THR A 85 -6.05 30.06 0.12
C THR A 85 -6.45 28.65 0.58
N GLY A 86 -6.50 27.69 -0.35
CA GLY A 86 -6.73 26.27 -0.10
C GLY A 86 -8.19 25.83 -0.19
N LEU A 87 -8.47 24.78 -0.96
CA LEU A 87 -9.78 24.11 -0.99
C LEU A 87 -9.80 22.91 -0.05
N THR A 88 -10.88 22.73 0.70
CA THR A 88 -11.00 21.62 1.65
C THR A 88 -11.91 20.51 1.16
N HIS A 89 -11.55 19.26 1.42
CA HIS A 89 -12.40 18.08 1.19
C HIS A 89 -12.26 17.07 2.33
N THR A 90 -13.23 16.16 2.48
CA THR A 90 -13.17 15.08 3.48
C THR A 90 -13.59 13.78 2.84
N TYR A 91 -12.72 12.78 2.92
CA TYR A 91 -12.98 11.45 2.38
C TYR A 91 -13.78 10.58 3.36
N SER A 92 -14.68 9.78 2.82
CA SER A 92 -15.50 8.81 3.54
C SER A 92 -15.15 7.35 3.24
N GLU A 93 -14.13 7.12 2.42
CA GLU A 93 -13.64 5.79 2.04
C GLU A 93 -12.12 5.73 2.23
N LEU A 94 -11.59 4.52 2.46
CA LEU A 94 -10.16 4.27 2.58
C LEU A 94 -9.51 4.08 1.21
N GLY A 95 -8.17 4.06 1.20
CA GLY A 95 -7.40 3.62 0.05
C GLY A 95 -7.06 4.74 -0.94
N PRO A 96 -6.59 4.39 -2.14
CA PRO A 96 -6.00 5.33 -3.08
C PRO A 96 -7.04 6.26 -3.70
N GLN A 97 -6.71 7.54 -3.78
CA GLN A 97 -7.49 8.61 -4.37
C GLN A 97 -6.65 9.36 -5.41
N ALA A 98 -7.20 9.50 -6.62
CA ALA A 98 -6.58 10.24 -7.71
C ALA A 98 -7.29 11.58 -7.91
N ILE A 99 -6.67 12.66 -7.43
CA ILE A 99 -7.23 14.00 -7.52
C ILE A 99 -6.79 14.61 -8.85
N ASN A 100 -7.74 14.99 -9.69
CA ASN A 100 -7.48 15.62 -10.98
C ASN A 100 -7.97 17.06 -10.96
N VAL A 101 -7.08 18.00 -11.25
CA VAL A 101 -7.39 19.43 -11.39
C VAL A 101 -7.30 19.79 -12.86
N THR A 102 -8.41 20.28 -13.42
CA THR A 102 -8.47 20.76 -14.80
C THR A 102 -8.88 22.22 -14.80
N VAL A 103 -8.06 23.07 -15.43
CA VAL A 103 -8.38 24.48 -15.69
C VAL A 103 -8.73 24.62 -17.16
N THR A 104 -9.85 25.27 -17.44
CA THR A 104 -10.35 25.53 -18.81
C THR A 104 -10.52 27.03 -18.98
N ASP A 105 -9.96 27.57 -20.05
CA ASP A 105 -10.18 28.96 -20.45
C ASP A 105 -11.51 29.14 -21.22
N ASP A 106 -11.89 30.37 -21.51
CA ASP A 106 -13.11 30.69 -22.26
C ASP A 106 -12.99 30.42 -23.77
N ASP A 107 -11.78 30.23 -24.27
CA ASP A 107 -11.45 29.78 -25.62
C ASP A 107 -11.38 28.24 -25.76
N LEU A 108 -11.65 27.52 -24.65
CA LEU A 108 -11.69 26.06 -24.49
C LEU A 108 -10.33 25.33 -24.45
N ASP A 109 -9.20 26.03 -24.39
CA ASP A 109 -7.93 25.38 -24.08
C ASP A 109 -7.87 24.98 -22.59
N THR A 110 -7.18 23.88 -22.31
CA THR A 110 -7.16 23.28 -20.98
C THR A 110 -5.76 22.93 -20.49
N ALA A 111 -5.59 22.96 -19.16
CA ALA A 111 -4.47 22.37 -18.47
C ALA A 111 -4.98 21.41 -17.40
N THR A 112 -4.35 20.23 -17.31
CA THR A 112 -4.68 19.22 -16.31
C THR A 112 -3.42 18.85 -15.52
N SER A 113 -3.57 18.73 -14.21
CA SER A 113 -2.55 18.21 -13.31
C SER A 113 -3.21 17.27 -12.31
N SER A 114 -2.50 16.23 -11.91
CA SER A 114 -3.01 15.20 -11.00
C SER A 114 -2.07 15.01 -9.81
N ILE A 115 -2.65 14.61 -8.68
CA ILE A 115 -1.91 14.12 -7.51
C ILE A 115 -2.64 12.87 -6.97
N THR A 116 -1.88 11.87 -6.54
CA THR A 116 -2.42 10.67 -5.90
C THR A 116 -2.11 10.70 -4.41
N THR A 117 -3.02 10.17 -3.61
CA THR A 117 -2.84 10.00 -2.16
C THR A 117 -3.56 8.75 -1.71
N THR A 118 -3.17 8.18 -0.57
CA THR A 118 -3.94 7.12 0.11
C THR A 118 -4.65 7.71 1.31
N VAL A 119 -5.93 7.37 1.50
CA VAL A 119 -6.71 7.73 2.69
C VAL A 119 -6.56 6.62 3.72
N ALA A 120 -5.86 6.93 4.80
CA ALA A 120 -5.58 6.02 5.90
C ALA A 120 -6.71 6.01 6.92
N GLY A 121 -6.85 4.92 7.67
CA GLY A 121 -7.89 4.78 8.68
C GLY A 121 -8.29 3.33 8.91
N VAL A 122 -9.43 3.15 9.58
CA VAL A 122 -9.95 1.82 9.93
C VAL A 122 -11.44 1.73 9.58
N MET A 123 -11.81 0.74 8.78
CA MET A 123 -13.18 0.46 8.38
C MET A 123 -13.49 -1.03 8.42
N LEU A 124 -14.76 -1.36 8.64
CA LEU A 124 -15.26 -2.73 8.51
C LEU A 124 -16.18 -2.79 7.30
N ASP A 125 -15.82 -3.57 6.30
CA ASP A 125 -16.77 -3.95 5.25
C ASP A 125 -17.75 -4.97 5.84
N ALA A 126 -18.98 -4.52 6.05
CA ALA A 126 -20.04 -5.35 6.63
C ALA A 126 -20.51 -6.48 5.71
N LEU A 127 -20.18 -6.43 4.41
CA LEU A 127 -20.58 -7.46 3.44
C LEU A 127 -19.59 -8.63 3.45
N SER A 128 -18.29 -8.35 3.35
CA SER A 128 -17.22 -9.36 3.40
C SER A 128 -16.85 -9.79 4.83
N GLY A 129 -17.08 -8.91 5.81
CA GLY A 129 -16.58 -9.06 7.18
C GLY A 129 -15.10 -8.68 7.31
N GLU A 130 -14.52 -8.01 6.33
CA GLU A 130 -13.13 -7.60 6.35
C GLU A 130 -12.94 -6.32 7.18
N LEU A 131 -12.13 -6.41 8.23
CA LEU A 131 -11.68 -5.25 8.99
C LEU A 131 -10.43 -4.71 8.31
N GLU A 132 -10.59 -3.65 7.53
CA GLU A 132 -9.54 -2.98 6.77
C GLU A 132 -8.91 -1.87 7.62
N ILE A 133 -7.59 -1.89 7.71
CA ILE A 133 -6.75 -0.91 8.38
C ILE A 133 -5.70 -0.48 7.36
N VAL A 134 -5.75 0.79 6.99
CA VAL A 134 -4.79 1.41 6.06
C VAL A 134 -3.98 2.43 6.83
N GLY A 135 -2.66 2.28 6.80
CA GLY A 135 -1.67 3.12 7.45
C GLY A 135 -1.21 4.29 6.58
N THR A 136 -0.12 4.91 7.00
CA THR A 136 0.45 6.14 6.43
C THR A 136 1.85 5.88 5.88
N GLU A 137 2.51 6.93 5.39
CA GLU A 137 3.93 6.85 4.99
C GLU A 137 4.88 7.16 6.16
N CYS A 138 4.35 7.15 7.38
CA CYS A 138 5.02 7.50 8.62
C CYS A 138 4.62 6.52 9.71
N ASP A 139 5.44 6.43 10.76
CA ASP A 139 5.26 5.48 11.85
C ASP A 139 3.81 5.41 12.39
N ASP A 140 3.25 4.22 12.26
CA ASP A 140 1.92 3.84 12.69
C ASP A 140 1.97 2.87 13.87
N SER A 141 0.90 2.89 14.65
CA SER A 141 0.68 1.94 15.73
C SER A 141 -0.74 1.41 15.69
N VAL A 142 -0.90 0.10 15.63
CA VAL A 142 -2.20 -0.58 15.55
C VAL A 142 -2.25 -1.75 16.51
N GLU A 143 -3.30 -1.81 17.34
CA GLU A 143 -3.55 -2.91 18.26
C GLU A 143 -4.98 -3.43 18.15
N VAL A 144 -5.15 -4.73 17.89
CA VAL A 144 -6.46 -5.41 17.84
C VAL A 144 -6.61 -6.33 19.04
N HIS A 145 -7.55 -5.97 19.92
CA HIS A 145 -7.83 -6.66 21.19
C HIS A 145 -9.21 -7.31 21.17
N LYS A 146 -9.26 -8.61 21.44
CA LYS A 146 -10.50 -9.30 21.80
C LYS A 146 -10.83 -9.08 23.27
N VAL A 147 -11.73 -8.14 23.53
CA VAL A 147 -12.16 -7.75 24.88
C VAL A 147 -13.13 -8.78 25.47
N SER A 148 -13.98 -9.36 24.62
CA SER A 148 -14.95 -10.40 25.00
C SER A 148 -15.26 -11.30 23.79
N SER A 149 -16.15 -12.28 23.95
CA SER A 149 -16.61 -13.11 22.83
C SER A 149 -17.37 -12.32 21.75
N SER A 150 -17.94 -11.15 22.08
CA SER A 150 -18.73 -10.31 21.16
C SER A 150 -18.04 -9.02 20.76
N THR A 151 -16.87 -8.71 21.31
CA THR A 151 -16.29 -7.36 21.22
C THR A 151 -14.82 -7.42 20.84
N LEU A 152 -14.50 -6.83 19.70
CA LEU A 152 -13.15 -6.46 19.31
C LEU A 152 -12.95 -4.96 19.50
N LYS A 153 -11.79 -4.57 19.99
CA LYS A 153 -11.35 -3.19 20.17
C LYS A 153 -10.10 -2.98 19.34
N VAL A 154 -10.15 -2.02 18.42
CA VAL A 154 -8.98 -1.57 17.65
C VAL A 154 -8.52 -0.26 18.26
N VAL A 155 -7.26 -0.20 18.68
CA VAL A 155 -6.58 1.04 19.07
C VAL A 155 -5.59 1.36 17.98
N TYR A 156 -5.57 2.59 17.48
CA TYR A 156 -4.60 2.96 16.47
C TYR A 156 -4.15 4.40 16.60
N SER A 157 -2.94 4.69 16.14
CA SER A 157 -2.33 6.00 15.98
C SER A 157 -1.65 5.99 14.62
N LEU A 158 -2.18 6.75 13.67
CA LEU A 158 -1.69 6.77 12.29
C LEU A 158 -0.89 8.04 12.02
N GLY A 159 0.34 7.94 11.52
CA GLY A 159 1.24 9.05 11.18
C GLY A 159 1.48 10.01 12.35
N GLY A 160 1.64 9.47 13.56
CA GLY A 160 1.78 10.24 14.80
C GLY A 160 0.53 10.98 15.29
N SER A 161 -0.66 10.67 14.73
CA SER A 161 -1.94 11.21 15.22
C SER A 161 -2.25 10.76 16.66
N ALA A 162 -3.21 11.43 17.31
CA ALA A 162 -3.64 11.00 18.64
C ALA A 162 -4.30 9.61 18.56
N ALA A 163 -3.96 8.74 19.51
CA ALA A 163 -4.52 7.39 19.57
C ALA A 163 -6.05 7.41 19.58
N THR A 164 -6.65 6.71 18.62
CA THR A 164 -8.09 6.54 18.44
C THR A 164 -8.48 5.11 18.81
N THR A 165 -9.71 4.92 19.29
CA THR A 165 -10.24 3.59 19.63
C THR A 165 -11.59 3.37 18.98
N VAL A 166 -11.73 2.27 18.26
CA VAL A 166 -12.99 1.84 17.64
C VAL A 166 -13.34 0.44 18.14
N THR A 167 -14.63 0.17 18.31
CA THR A 167 -15.13 -1.11 18.80
C THR A 167 -16.04 -1.75 17.75
N TYR A 168 -15.80 -3.04 17.48
CA TYR A 168 -16.56 -3.83 16.52
C TYR A 168 -17.22 -5.03 17.20
N ASN A 169 -18.32 -5.49 16.60
CA ASN A 169 -18.86 -6.80 16.96
C ASN A 169 -17.90 -7.89 16.45
N ALA A 170 -17.37 -8.70 17.35
CA ALA A 170 -16.42 -9.76 17.01
C ALA A 170 -16.95 -10.79 16.00
N SER A 171 -18.28 -11.00 15.95
CA SER A 171 -18.87 -11.91 14.96
C SER A 171 -18.96 -11.30 13.57
N ALA A 172 -18.89 -9.97 13.44
CA ALA A 172 -18.93 -9.28 12.15
C ALA A 172 -17.56 -9.24 11.46
N VAL A 173 -16.47 -9.36 12.22
CA VAL A 173 -15.12 -9.44 11.67
C VAL A 173 -14.80 -10.89 11.31
N GLY A 174 -14.63 -11.17 10.02
CA GLY A 174 -14.21 -12.43 9.45
C GLY A 174 -12.69 -12.53 9.30
N HIS A 175 -12.06 -11.46 8.83
CA HIS A 175 -10.64 -11.35 8.52
C HIS A 175 -10.14 -9.95 8.90
N ILE A 176 -8.88 -9.83 9.33
CA ILE A 176 -8.25 -8.54 9.65
C ILE A 176 -7.22 -8.25 8.56
N ARG A 177 -7.30 -7.09 7.94
CA ARG A 177 -6.36 -6.67 6.91
C ARG A 177 -5.69 -5.38 7.31
N MET A 178 -4.36 -5.39 7.34
CA MET A 178 -3.52 -4.23 7.64
C MET A 178 -2.56 -4.01 6.49
N ASP A 179 -2.55 -2.79 5.96
CA ASP A 179 -1.56 -2.28 5.01
C ASP A 179 -0.98 -1.02 5.64
N LEU A 180 0.20 -1.12 6.27
CA LEU A 180 0.73 -0.07 7.14
C LEU A 180 1.50 1.00 6.37
N GLY A 181 2.07 0.65 5.21
CA GLY A 181 2.59 1.62 4.25
C GLY A 181 4.08 1.85 4.42
N GLY A 182 4.48 2.99 4.98
CA GLY A 182 5.88 3.27 5.24
C GLY A 182 6.08 3.87 6.63
N GLY A 183 7.32 3.96 7.08
CA GLY A 183 7.64 4.28 8.47
C GLY A 183 8.00 3.03 9.26
N ASP A 184 8.52 3.22 10.48
CA ASP A 184 8.79 2.10 11.38
C ASP A 184 7.49 1.74 12.14
N ASP A 185 6.74 0.76 11.65
CA ASP A 185 5.39 0.49 12.11
C ASP A 185 5.32 -0.57 13.21
N TRP A 186 4.26 -0.50 14.02
CA TRP A 186 3.95 -1.52 15.02
C TRP A 186 2.51 -1.97 14.96
N ALA A 187 2.29 -3.24 14.59
CA ALA A 187 0.99 -3.87 14.55
C ALA A 187 0.91 -5.12 15.44
N PHE A 188 -0.17 -5.23 16.19
CA PHE A 188 -0.36 -6.30 17.15
C PHE A 188 -1.81 -6.80 17.17
N VAL A 189 -2.01 -8.09 16.93
CA VAL A 189 -3.26 -8.80 17.20
C VAL A 189 -3.09 -9.62 18.48
N THR A 190 -4.12 -9.69 19.34
CA THR A 190 -4.02 -10.44 20.60
C THR A 190 -4.10 -11.97 20.40
N GLN A 191 -3.35 -12.72 21.21
CA GLN A 191 -3.23 -14.19 21.16
C GLN A 191 -4.51 -14.98 21.46
N ASN A 192 -5.64 -14.36 21.82
CA ASN A 192 -6.90 -15.10 22.03
C ASN A 192 -7.90 -14.88 20.87
N LEU A 193 -7.42 -14.25 19.79
CA LEU A 193 -8.18 -14.00 18.58
C LEU A 193 -7.75 -14.98 17.49
N VAL A 194 -8.60 -15.95 17.18
CA VAL A 194 -8.38 -16.98 16.14
C VAL A 194 -8.84 -16.54 14.74
N LYS A 195 -8.95 -15.22 14.52
CA LYS A 195 -9.34 -14.67 13.23
C LYS A 195 -8.07 -14.51 12.40
N PRO A 196 -8.06 -14.94 11.12
CA PRO A 196 -6.93 -14.70 10.25
C PRO A 196 -6.66 -13.21 10.09
N ALA A 197 -5.38 -12.86 10.04
CA ALA A 197 -4.89 -11.53 9.76
C ALA A 197 -3.91 -11.55 8.59
N THR A 198 -4.06 -10.60 7.67
CA THR A 198 -3.01 -10.27 6.69
C THR A 198 -2.44 -8.90 7.04
N MET A 199 -1.14 -8.83 7.28
CA MET A 199 -0.43 -7.62 7.66
C MET A 199 0.73 -7.38 6.69
N LEU A 200 0.74 -6.21 6.06
CA LEU A 200 1.85 -5.70 5.28
C LEU A 200 2.47 -4.55 6.08
N GLY A 201 3.75 -4.68 6.44
CA GLY A 201 4.53 -3.62 7.08
C GLY A 201 4.85 -2.52 6.08
N GLY A 202 5.53 -2.91 5.00
CA GLY A 202 5.87 -2.03 3.90
C GLY A 202 7.29 -1.53 4.04
N ALA A 203 7.52 -0.22 4.05
CA ALA A 203 8.88 0.33 4.11
C ALA A 203 9.24 0.86 5.50
N GLY A 204 10.20 0.25 6.17
CA GLY A 204 10.68 0.64 7.49
C GLY A 204 11.00 -0.59 8.33
N ASN A 205 11.37 -0.40 9.60
CA ASN A 205 11.65 -1.50 10.52
C ASN A 205 10.40 -1.85 11.30
N ASP A 206 9.64 -2.80 10.79
CA ASP A 206 8.29 -3.08 11.24
C ASP A 206 8.25 -4.16 12.31
N LYS A 207 7.21 -4.10 13.15
CA LYS A 207 6.95 -5.09 14.19
C LYS A 207 5.53 -5.59 14.05
N LEU A 208 5.38 -6.75 13.43
CA LEU A 208 4.10 -7.36 13.13
C LEU A 208 3.89 -8.60 14.00
N THR A 209 2.74 -8.68 14.67
CA THR A 209 2.40 -9.83 15.51
C THR A 209 0.97 -10.29 15.25
N GLY A 210 0.86 -11.51 14.74
CA GLY A 210 -0.38 -12.25 14.48
C GLY A 210 -1.16 -12.63 15.74
N GLY A 211 -2.38 -13.11 15.49
CA GLY A 211 -3.30 -13.64 16.48
C GLY A 211 -3.02 -15.12 16.77
N ASN A 212 -4.07 -15.89 16.99
CA ASN A 212 -4.02 -17.36 16.94
C ASN A 212 -4.78 -17.88 15.69
N GLY A 213 -4.86 -17.04 14.66
CA GLY A 213 -5.44 -17.39 13.36
C GLY A 213 -4.36 -17.99 12.47
N ASN A 214 -4.71 -18.32 11.23
CA ASN A 214 -3.70 -18.57 10.22
C ASN A 214 -3.43 -17.23 9.54
N ASP A 215 -2.27 -16.66 9.80
CA ASP A 215 -1.95 -15.28 9.52
C ASP A 215 -0.90 -15.15 8.40
N ILE A 216 -0.93 -14.04 7.67
CA ILE A 216 0.03 -13.68 6.63
C ILE A 216 0.71 -12.39 7.06
N LEU A 217 2.02 -12.44 7.29
CA LEU A 217 2.82 -11.31 7.75
C LEU A 217 3.92 -11.07 6.70
N VAL A 218 3.93 -9.88 6.12
CA VAL A 218 4.96 -9.42 5.17
C VAL A 218 5.63 -8.21 5.77
N GLY A 219 6.92 -8.31 6.08
CA GLY A 219 7.73 -7.21 6.62
C GLY A 219 7.90 -6.11 5.58
N GLY A 220 8.58 -6.43 4.48
CA GLY A 220 8.73 -5.54 3.34
C GLY A 220 10.18 -5.07 3.22
N GLY A 221 10.49 -3.83 3.54
CA GLY A 221 11.85 -3.31 3.44
C GLY A 221 12.30 -2.65 4.72
N GLY A 222 13.29 -3.23 5.40
CA GLY A 222 13.85 -2.78 6.66
C GLY A 222 14.20 -3.99 7.51
N ALA A 223 14.60 -3.77 8.77
CA ALA A 223 14.87 -4.87 9.69
C ALA A 223 13.60 -5.20 10.50
N ASP A 224 12.88 -6.23 10.08
CA ASP A 224 11.54 -6.52 10.55
C ASP A 224 11.49 -7.58 11.65
N LEU A 225 10.45 -7.52 12.48
CA LEU A 225 10.11 -8.55 13.46
C LEU A 225 8.71 -9.08 13.17
N LEU A 226 8.63 -10.33 12.74
CA LEU A 226 7.39 -11.01 12.40
C LEU A 226 7.14 -12.17 13.37
N ILE A 227 5.97 -12.18 14.01
CA ILE A 227 5.59 -13.23 14.97
C ILE A 227 4.20 -13.76 14.59
N GLY A 228 4.12 -15.00 14.11
CA GLY A 228 2.88 -15.66 13.68
C GLY A 228 2.01 -16.12 14.87
N ARG A 229 2.63 -16.82 15.83
CA ARG A 229 2.03 -17.46 17.01
C ARG A 229 1.37 -18.80 16.70
N GLN A 230 0.08 -18.94 17.00
CA GLN A 230 -0.59 -20.23 16.84
C GLN A 230 -1.39 -20.19 15.56
N GLY A 231 -1.16 -21.14 14.67
CA GLY A 231 -1.77 -21.09 13.35
C GLY A 231 -0.87 -21.79 12.36
N ASN A 232 -1.33 -21.98 11.14
CA ASN A 232 -0.40 -22.19 10.04
C ASN A 232 -0.19 -20.83 9.41
N ASP A 233 0.97 -20.23 9.64
CA ASP A 233 1.24 -18.85 9.26
C ASP A 233 2.16 -18.78 8.03
N ILE A 234 2.12 -17.65 7.32
CA ILE A 234 3.08 -17.29 6.27
C ILE A 234 3.79 -16.02 6.73
N LEU A 235 5.10 -16.10 6.92
CA LEU A 235 5.95 -15.00 7.32
C LEU A 235 6.97 -14.75 6.21
N ILE A 236 6.99 -13.53 5.66
CA ILE A 236 7.91 -13.09 4.61
C ILE A 236 8.65 -11.87 5.14
N GLY A 237 9.96 -11.98 5.36
CA GLY A 237 10.79 -10.90 5.90
C GLY A 237 10.89 -9.75 4.91
N GLY A 238 11.51 -10.01 3.76
CA GLY A 238 11.65 -9.04 2.69
C GLY A 238 13.10 -8.60 2.53
N VAL A 239 13.37 -7.30 2.49
CA VAL A 239 14.73 -6.78 2.37
C VAL A 239 15.19 -6.26 3.73
N GLY A 240 16.27 -6.80 4.30
CA GLY A 240 16.92 -6.31 5.50
C GLY A 240 17.40 -7.43 6.41
N ILE A 241 17.47 -7.16 7.72
CA ILE A 241 17.84 -8.16 8.73
C ILE A 241 16.58 -8.48 9.51
N ASP A 242 15.97 -9.62 9.22
CA ASP A 242 14.65 -9.94 9.73
C ASP A 242 14.70 -11.00 10.83
N LEU A 243 13.72 -10.94 11.72
CA LEU A 243 13.46 -11.95 12.75
C LEU A 243 12.04 -12.50 12.58
N LEU A 244 11.96 -13.75 12.12
CA LEU A 244 10.71 -14.45 11.85
C LEU A 244 10.49 -15.56 12.87
N ILE A 245 9.35 -15.53 13.56
CA ILE A 245 8.99 -16.49 14.61
C ILE A 245 7.60 -17.07 14.28
N GLY A 246 7.55 -18.31 13.80
CA GLY A 246 6.31 -19.04 13.51
C GLY A 246 5.53 -19.44 14.76
N ASP A 247 6.24 -19.89 15.79
CA ASP A 247 5.75 -20.33 17.11
C ASP A 247 5.04 -21.71 17.11
N SER A 248 3.77 -21.86 16.75
CA SER A 248 3.04 -23.13 16.87
C SER A 248 2.10 -23.36 15.71
N GLY A 249 2.49 -24.27 14.84
CA GLY A 249 1.68 -24.88 13.80
C GLY A 249 2.58 -25.30 12.66
N SER A 250 2.05 -25.39 11.46
CA SER A 250 2.90 -25.61 10.29
C SER A 250 3.06 -24.28 9.58
N ASP A 251 4.23 -23.69 9.61
CA ASP A 251 4.44 -22.33 9.10
C ASP A 251 5.27 -22.32 7.81
N ILE A 252 5.11 -21.29 6.98
CA ILE A 252 6.03 -20.95 5.89
C ILE A 252 6.83 -19.72 6.32
N LEU A 253 8.15 -19.84 6.38
CA LEU A 253 9.04 -18.72 6.71
C LEU A 253 9.96 -18.45 5.52
N VAL A 254 9.88 -17.24 4.98
CA VAL A 254 10.70 -16.75 3.87
C VAL A 254 11.58 -15.62 4.39
N ALA A 255 12.89 -15.78 4.30
CA ALA A 255 13.85 -14.77 4.73
C ALA A 255 13.75 -13.51 3.87
N GLY A 256 13.89 -13.66 2.54
CA GLY A 256 13.79 -12.56 1.59
C GLY A 256 12.37 -12.18 1.16
N SER A 257 12.26 -11.53 0.01
CA SER A 257 11.00 -11.18 -0.66
C SER A 257 10.33 -12.36 -1.40
N THR A 258 9.14 -12.12 -1.93
CA THR A 258 8.45 -12.96 -2.93
C THR A 258 7.93 -12.12 -4.09
N VAL A 259 7.55 -12.74 -5.20
CA VAL A 259 6.82 -12.02 -6.28
C VAL A 259 5.39 -11.66 -5.87
N HIS A 260 4.93 -12.15 -4.71
CA HIS A 260 3.58 -12.03 -4.20
C HIS A 260 3.46 -11.14 -2.96
N ASP A 261 4.53 -10.45 -2.54
CA ASP A 261 4.54 -9.60 -1.32
C ASP A 261 3.38 -8.60 -1.29
N VAL A 262 2.96 -8.14 -2.48
CA VAL A 262 1.82 -7.23 -2.69
C VAL A 262 0.65 -7.87 -3.45
N ASP A 263 0.73 -9.16 -3.81
CA ASP A 263 -0.34 -9.92 -4.47
C ASP A 263 -1.13 -10.75 -3.46
N LEU A 264 -2.12 -10.08 -2.89
CA LEU A 264 -2.96 -10.60 -1.81
C LEU A 264 -3.76 -11.82 -2.25
N ALA A 265 -4.22 -11.83 -3.49
CA ALA A 265 -4.97 -12.96 -4.02
C ALA A 265 -4.08 -14.20 -4.11
N ALA A 266 -2.81 -14.04 -4.47
CA ALA A 266 -1.85 -15.14 -4.47
C ALA A 266 -1.50 -15.61 -3.05
N LEU A 267 -1.24 -14.68 -2.13
CA LEU A 267 -0.98 -14.99 -0.71
C LEU A 267 -2.14 -15.75 -0.07
N ASP A 268 -3.38 -15.30 -0.27
CA ASP A 268 -4.60 -15.99 0.18
C ASP A 268 -4.69 -17.41 -0.41
N ALA A 269 -4.30 -17.56 -1.68
CA ALA A 269 -4.30 -18.85 -2.34
C ALA A 269 -3.27 -19.80 -1.71
N ILE A 270 -2.04 -19.32 -1.47
CA ILE A 270 -0.98 -20.10 -0.79
C ILE A 270 -1.47 -20.52 0.60
N MET A 271 -2.02 -19.59 1.38
CA MET A 271 -2.56 -19.84 2.71
C MET A 271 -3.65 -20.91 2.68
N ALA A 272 -4.57 -20.85 1.71
CA ALA A 272 -5.62 -21.85 1.55
C ALA A 272 -5.08 -23.26 1.25
N GLU A 273 -3.97 -23.38 0.51
CA GLU A 273 -3.30 -24.65 0.24
C GLU A 273 -2.54 -25.16 1.46
N TRP A 274 -1.78 -24.29 2.12
CA TRP A 274 -0.98 -24.61 3.29
C TRP A 274 -1.82 -25.00 4.51
N SER A 275 -3.01 -24.41 4.61
CA SER A 275 -4.01 -24.72 5.63
C SER A 275 -4.97 -25.85 5.23
N SER A 276 -4.78 -26.48 4.06
CA SER A 276 -5.66 -27.53 3.57
C SER A 276 -5.50 -28.85 4.35
N SER A 277 -6.46 -29.77 4.13
CA SER A 277 -6.44 -31.12 4.72
C SER A 277 -5.53 -32.11 3.98
N ARG A 278 -4.76 -31.65 2.99
CA ARG A 278 -3.80 -32.47 2.25
C ARG A 278 -2.67 -32.95 3.17
N SER A 279 -1.95 -33.98 2.75
CA SER A 279 -0.74 -34.36 3.47
C SER A 279 0.30 -33.24 3.36
N TYR A 280 1.17 -33.10 4.35
CA TYR A 280 2.23 -32.09 4.33
C TYR A 280 3.05 -32.12 3.03
N VAL A 281 3.49 -33.30 2.59
CA VAL A 281 4.22 -33.47 1.32
C VAL A 281 3.41 -32.95 0.12
N GLN A 282 2.09 -33.11 0.11
CA GLN A 282 1.25 -32.55 -0.95
C GLN A 282 1.12 -31.03 -0.84
N ARG A 283 1.03 -30.48 0.38
CA ARG A 283 0.99 -29.03 0.59
C ARG A 283 2.29 -28.40 0.12
N VAL A 284 3.44 -28.94 0.56
CA VAL A 284 4.77 -28.52 0.12
C VAL A 284 4.85 -28.57 -1.41
N ALA A 285 4.58 -29.72 -2.03
CA ALA A 285 4.63 -29.84 -3.48
C ALA A 285 3.72 -28.81 -4.21
N ASN A 286 2.54 -28.50 -3.66
CA ASN A 286 1.64 -27.53 -4.29
C ASN A 286 2.04 -26.07 -4.06
N VAL A 287 2.73 -25.74 -2.98
CA VAL A 287 3.26 -24.38 -2.74
C VAL A 287 4.60 -24.16 -3.42
N THR A 288 5.41 -25.22 -3.65
CA THR A 288 6.73 -25.11 -4.28
C THR A 288 6.76 -25.48 -5.76
N ASP A 289 6.07 -26.55 -6.20
CA ASP A 289 6.26 -27.15 -7.54
C ASP A 289 5.05 -26.92 -8.47
N GLY A 290 3.89 -26.54 -7.93
CA GLY A 290 2.62 -26.70 -8.66
C GLY A 290 2.42 -28.16 -9.11
N VAL A 291 1.29 -28.49 -9.72
CA VAL A 291 1.11 -29.83 -10.35
C VAL A 291 1.74 -29.86 -11.76
N ASP A 292 2.14 -28.69 -12.25
CA ASP A 292 2.84 -28.45 -13.50
C ASP A 292 3.78 -27.26 -13.23
N LYS A 293 5.04 -27.34 -13.64
CA LYS A 293 6.12 -26.37 -13.34
C LYS A 293 5.92 -24.98 -13.97
N SER A 294 4.70 -24.71 -14.43
CA SER A 294 4.22 -23.46 -15.03
C SER A 294 3.25 -22.70 -14.11
N SER A 295 3.12 -23.12 -12.84
CA SER A 295 2.16 -22.58 -11.87
C SER A 295 2.70 -22.69 -10.43
N ASP A 296 3.96 -22.33 -10.22
CA ASP A 296 4.49 -22.13 -8.86
C ASP A 296 3.69 -21.01 -8.18
N ARG A 297 3.21 -21.28 -6.96
CA ARG A 297 2.32 -20.38 -6.21
C ARG A 297 3.08 -19.37 -5.37
N LEU A 298 4.37 -19.58 -5.11
CA LEU A 298 5.23 -18.65 -4.37
C LEU A 298 6.11 -17.81 -5.29
N ASN A 299 6.46 -18.31 -6.49
CA ASN A 299 7.43 -17.63 -7.36
C ASN A 299 7.17 -17.73 -8.88
N GLY A 300 5.97 -18.10 -9.33
CA GLY A 300 5.53 -17.91 -10.73
C GLY A 300 6.51 -18.37 -11.83
N ASP A 301 7.13 -19.54 -11.66
CA ASP A 301 8.13 -20.19 -12.54
C ASP A 301 9.58 -19.70 -12.44
N HIS A 302 9.90 -18.79 -11.51
CA HIS A 302 11.25 -18.25 -11.33
C HIS A 302 12.07 -19.05 -10.31
N TYR A 303 12.05 -20.38 -10.45
CA TYR A 303 13.05 -21.23 -9.81
C TYR A 303 14.44 -20.82 -10.31
N PHE A 304 15.14 -20.00 -9.52
CA PHE A 304 16.60 -19.80 -9.60
C PHE A 304 17.13 -19.00 -10.82
N LEU A 305 16.95 -17.67 -10.83
CA LEU A 305 17.79 -16.78 -11.64
C LEU A 305 18.56 -15.80 -10.74
N ASP A 306 19.86 -16.04 -10.56
CA ASP A 306 21.01 -15.20 -10.13
C ASP A 306 20.87 -14.09 -9.03
N SER A 307 19.73 -13.97 -8.39
CA SER A 307 19.47 -13.23 -7.14
C SER A 307 18.12 -13.73 -6.64
N ASN A 308 18.16 -14.83 -5.91
CA ASN A 308 17.04 -15.57 -5.36
C ASN A 308 16.08 -14.60 -4.64
N VAL A 309 14.84 -14.54 -5.10
CA VAL A 309 13.77 -13.70 -4.52
C VAL A 309 13.68 -13.89 -2.99
N PHE A 310 13.98 -15.10 -2.50
CA PHE A 310 14.00 -15.51 -1.10
C PHE A 310 15.29 -15.16 -0.32
N ASP A 311 16.26 -14.51 -0.95
CA ASP A 311 17.55 -14.12 -0.37
C ASP A 311 17.91 -12.72 -0.85
N ASP A 312 17.83 -11.77 0.07
CA ASP A 312 18.19 -10.38 -0.19
C ASP A 312 19.71 -10.13 -0.04
N GLY A 313 20.50 -11.18 0.25
CA GLY A 313 21.93 -11.13 0.47
C GLY A 313 22.33 -10.76 1.90
N VAL A 314 21.39 -10.78 2.85
CA VAL A 314 21.56 -10.40 4.25
C VAL A 314 21.27 -11.60 5.17
N ILE A 315 21.61 -11.48 6.46
CA ILE A 315 21.44 -12.55 7.46
C ILE A 315 20.14 -12.36 8.22
N ASP A 316 19.26 -13.34 8.12
CA ASP A 316 17.99 -13.39 8.86
C ASP A 316 17.97 -14.47 9.95
N PHE A 317 17.05 -14.29 10.88
CA PHE A 317 16.81 -15.21 12.00
C PHE A 317 15.41 -15.81 11.91
N LEU A 318 15.33 -17.10 11.57
CA LEU A 318 14.06 -17.81 11.42
C LEU A 318 13.90 -18.88 12.51
N SER A 319 12.72 -18.94 13.13
CA SER A 319 12.34 -19.91 14.15
C SER A 319 10.91 -20.39 13.91
N GLY A 320 10.73 -21.59 13.34
CA GLY A 320 9.39 -22.14 13.08
C GLY A 320 8.64 -22.55 14.35
N GLY A 321 9.33 -23.13 15.33
CA GLY A 321 8.71 -23.56 16.58
C GLY A 321 8.04 -24.94 16.43
N GLY A 322 6.82 -25.09 16.94
CA GLY A 322 6.17 -26.38 17.07
C GLY A 322 5.29 -26.74 15.88
N GLY A 323 5.64 -27.78 15.12
CA GLY A 323 4.77 -28.40 14.14
C GLY A 323 5.57 -28.87 12.93
N ARG A 324 5.18 -28.47 11.72
CA ARG A 324 5.93 -28.84 10.51
C ARG A 324 6.09 -27.64 9.60
N ASP A 325 7.26 -27.04 9.68
CA ASP A 325 7.53 -25.77 9.05
C ASP A 325 8.26 -25.96 7.72
N LEU A 326 8.14 -24.96 6.84
CA LEU A 326 8.81 -24.88 5.56
C LEU A 326 9.62 -23.58 5.53
N PHE A 327 10.93 -23.71 5.32
CA PHE A 327 11.86 -22.58 5.33
C PHE A 327 12.42 -22.31 3.94
N PHE A 328 12.47 -21.02 3.58
CA PHE A 328 13.18 -20.50 2.42
C PHE A 328 14.24 -19.50 2.89
N ALA A 329 15.50 -19.94 2.93
CA ALA A 329 16.66 -19.15 3.36
C ALA A 329 17.96 -19.70 2.72
N ASN A 330 19.08 -18.98 2.83
CA ASN A 330 20.40 -19.47 2.41
C ASN A 330 21.13 -20.25 3.53
N GLU A 331 21.91 -21.28 3.17
CA GLU A 331 22.69 -22.08 4.14
C GLU A 331 23.99 -21.39 4.60
N GLU A 332 24.55 -20.48 3.79
CA GLU A 332 25.90 -19.96 4.06
C GLU A 332 25.95 -18.90 5.18
N TRP A 333 24.82 -18.26 5.53
CA TRP A 333 24.87 -17.09 6.42
C TRP A 333 23.73 -16.97 7.45
N SER A 334 22.67 -17.79 7.40
CA SER A 334 21.62 -17.78 8.42
C SER A 334 21.99 -18.62 9.66
N TRP A 335 21.98 -18.02 10.86
CA TRP A 335 22.22 -18.73 12.12
C TRP A 335 20.86 -19.04 12.77
N SER A 336 20.21 -20.12 12.35
CA SER A 336 19.05 -20.64 13.09
C SER A 336 19.55 -21.42 14.32
N SER A 337 19.12 -21.02 15.51
CA SER A 337 19.54 -21.65 16.77
C SER A 337 18.96 -23.07 16.98
N ASP A 338 18.08 -23.54 16.09
CA ASP A 338 17.40 -24.84 16.18
C ASP A 338 17.98 -25.95 15.28
N TRP A 339 19.15 -25.70 14.66
CA TRP A 339 19.79 -26.55 13.64
C TRP A 339 20.07 -28.04 13.99
N ILE A 340 19.77 -28.53 15.19
CA ILE A 340 20.05 -29.93 15.60
C ILE A 340 18.88 -30.67 16.29
N ALA A 341 17.82 -29.99 16.75
CA ALA A 341 16.80 -30.64 17.59
C ALA A 341 15.58 -31.17 16.82
N ASP A 342 15.18 -30.57 15.70
CA ASP A 342 13.87 -30.87 15.05
C ASP A 342 13.91 -31.29 13.57
N LEU A 343 15.10 -31.61 13.06
CA LEU A 343 15.32 -32.15 11.70
C LEU A 343 14.64 -33.51 11.43
N GLN A 344 13.84 -34.04 12.36
CA GLN A 344 13.08 -35.28 12.12
C GLN A 344 11.74 -35.02 11.41
N ASN A 345 11.21 -33.79 11.37
CA ASN A 345 9.87 -33.51 10.82
C ASN A 345 9.73 -32.28 9.90
N ASN A 346 10.74 -31.40 9.80
CA ASN A 346 10.67 -30.16 9.00
C ASN A 346 11.41 -30.31 7.64
N GLU A 347 10.97 -29.57 6.61
CA GLU A 347 11.60 -29.53 5.28
C GLU A 347 12.24 -28.17 4.99
N PHE A 348 13.41 -28.21 4.34
CA PHE A 348 14.19 -27.06 3.92
C PHE A 348 14.32 -27.07 2.39
N VAL A 349 14.07 -25.93 1.74
CA VAL A 349 14.19 -25.80 0.27
C VAL A 349 15.38 -24.89 -0.04
N GLU A 350 16.48 -25.51 -0.50
CA GLU A 350 17.73 -24.83 -0.86
C GLU A 350 17.62 -23.98 -2.14
N GLY A 351 18.28 -22.81 -2.11
CA GLY A 351 18.81 -22.13 -3.29
C GLY A 351 20.17 -22.69 -3.70
N LEU A 352 20.19 -23.84 -4.39
CA LEU A 352 21.34 -24.53 -4.99
C LEU A 352 22.62 -24.70 -4.15
N ALA A 353 22.82 -25.91 -3.66
CA ALA A 353 24.07 -26.62 -3.89
C ALA A 353 24.41 -26.70 -5.39
N GLU A 354 25.39 -25.91 -5.86
CA GLU A 354 26.40 -26.32 -6.84
C GLU A 354 27.53 -25.27 -6.98
N ALA A 355 28.60 -25.39 -6.19
CA ALA A 355 29.98 -25.01 -6.58
C ALA A 355 31.06 -25.56 -5.63
N ILE A 356 31.40 -26.85 -5.82
CA ILE A 356 32.72 -27.56 -5.79
C ILE A 356 32.58 -28.97 -5.24
#